data_AF-A0A177HKA8-F1
#
_entry.id   AF-A0A177HKA8-F1
#
_cell.length_a   1.000
_cell.length_b   1.000
_cell.length_c   1.000
_cell.angle_alpha   90.00
_cell.angle_beta   90.00
_cell.angle_gamma   90.00
#
_symmetry.space_group_name_H-M   'P 1'
#
loop_
_entity.id
_entity.type
_entity.pdbx_description
1 polymer ?
#
loop_
_entity_poly.entity_id
_entity_poly.type
_entity_poly.pdbx_seq_one_letter_code
_entity_poly.pdbx_strand_id
1 'polypeptide(L)'
;MSETDTPADWWPRMSDDAANAEARRIIDDVYRPAPPPAPIPTSYRDDTEHPAVGDAQPVWQDDHRIVPAWAAGTAVASIGIGAGATGVGCGVWLVLKGFASMSVTGVVCMGVLFSGIAFAALSIGAAFSRARSSISRAVYTGPVTKNTHVTTHTRGAFARSHTHLHN
;
A
#
# COMPACT_ATOMS: atom_id res chain seq x y z
N MET A 1 -65.09 -25.00 42.79
CA MET A 1 -64.29 -24.03 42.02
C MET A 1 -63.31 -23.43 43.02
N SER A 2 -62.02 -23.76 43.06
CA SER A 2 -61.16 -24.32 42.03
C SER A 2 -60.03 -25.15 42.65
N GLU A 3 -59.65 -26.15 41.88
CA GLU A 3 -58.44 -26.96 41.94
C GLU A 3 -57.22 -26.15 41.48
N THR A 4 -56.10 -26.24 42.19
CA THR A 4 -54.71 -26.07 41.72
C THR A 4 -53.83 -26.65 42.84
N ASP A 5 -53.58 -27.95 42.85
CA ASP A 5 -52.47 -28.59 42.13
C ASP A 5 -51.11 -28.08 42.66
N THR A 6 -50.52 -28.89 43.54
CA THR A 6 -49.16 -28.72 44.07
C THR A 6 -48.22 -29.50 43.17
N PRO A 7 -47.38 -28.85 42.34
CA PRO A 7 -46.35 -29.58 41.63
C PRO A 7 -45.11 -29.73 42.52
N ALA A 8 -44.96 -30.94 43.06
CA ALA A 8 -43.73 -31.71 42.93
C ALA A 8 -42.39 -31.08 43.43
N ASP A 9 -42.26 -30.94 44.74
CA ASP A 9 -41.01 -30.58 45.44
C ASP A 9 -40.17 -31.84 45.81
N TRP A 10 -40.18 -32.87 44.96
CA TRP A 10 -39.57 -34.18 45.27
C TRP A 10 -38.07 -34.30 44.92
N TRP A 11 -37.46 -33.22 44.43
CA TRP A 11 -36.01 -33.15 44.28
C TRP A 11 -35.39 -32.59 45.55
N PRO A 12 -34.39 -33.27 46.16
CA PRO A 12 -33.62 -32.68 47.25
C PRO A 12 -33.04 -31.36 46.75
N ARG A 13 -33.54 -30.23 47.28
CA ARG A 13 -32.98 -28.91 46.92
C ARG A 13 -31.55 -28.88 47.44
N MET A 14 -30.61 -28.80 46.52
CA MET A 14 -29.19 -28.65 46.82
C MET A 14 -29.00 -27.32 47.56
N SER A 15 -28.20 -27.30 48.63
CA SER A 15 -27.90 -26.04 49.33
C SER A 15 -27.16 -25.09 48.40
N ASP A 16 -27.34 -23.78 48.61
CA ASP A 16 -26.72 -22.75 47.75
C ASP A 16 -25.19 -22.92 47.66
N ASP A 17 -24.54 -23.36 48.75
CA ASP A 17 -23.11 -23.66 48.78
C ASP A 17 -22.72 -24.82 47.87
N ALA A 18 -23.52 -25.89 47.88
CA ALA A 18 -23.30 -27.05 47.04
C ALA A 18 -23.58 -26.72 45.56
N ALA A 19 -24.62 -25.94 45.28
CA ALA A 19 -24.92 -25.45 43.94
C ALA A 19 -23.78 -24.57 43.39
N ASN A 20 -23.20 -23.70 44.23
CA ASN A 20 -22.09 -22.84 43.84
C ASN A 20 -20.78 -23.63 43.62
N ALA A 21 -20.54 -24.68 44.41
CA ALA A 21 -19.41 -25.59 44.19
C ALA A 21 -19.53 -26.35 42.86
N GLU A 22 -20.72 -26.85 42.55
CA GLU A 22 -20.98 -27.57 41.30
C GLU A 22 -20.92 -26.64 40.09
N ALA A 23 -21.45 -25.41 40.21
CA ALA A 23 -21.35 -24.40 39.17
C ALA A 23 -19.87 -24.09 38.83
N ARG A 24 -19.00 -23.95 39.84
CA ARG A 24 -17.56 -23.77 39.63
C ARG A 24 -16.93 -24.97 38.92
N ARG A 25 -17.27 -26.19 39.32
CA ARG A 25 -16.78 -27.43 38.67
C ARG A 25 -17.14 -27.45 37.18
N ILE A 26 -18.38 -27.09 36.84
CA ILE A 26 -18.85 -27.04 35.45
C ILE A 26 -18.11 -25.95 34.68
N ILE A 27 -17.94 -24.75 35.25
CA ILE A 27 -17.21 -23.65 34.59
C ILE A 27 -15.76 -24.05 34.32
N ASP A 28 -15.08 -24.64 35.30
CA ASP A 28 -13.68 -25.08 35.16
C ASP A 28 -13.52 -26.20 34.12
N ASP A 29 -14.50 -27.09 34.00
CA ASP A 29 -14.48 -28.15 32.99
C ASP A 29 -14.74 -27.60 31.57
N VAL A 30 -15.70 -26.67 31.43
CA VAL A 30 -16.02 -26.02 30.15
C VAL A 30 -14.88 -25.13 29.66
N TYR A 31 -14.21 -24.42 30.56
CA TYR A 31 -13.10 -23.53 30.24
C TYR A 31 -11.73 -24.21 30.26
N ARG A 32 -11.66 -25.54 30.39
CA ARG A 32 -10.41 -26.27 30.26
C ARG A 32 -9.85 -26.05 28.85
N PRO A 33 -8.64 -25.46 28.69
CA PRO A 33 -8.06 -25.24 27.37
C PRO A 33 -7.84 -26.59 26.68
N ALA A 34 -8.53 -26.81 25.57
CA ALA A 34 -8.24 -27.95 24.72
C ALA A 34 -6.81 -27.82 24.15
N PRO A 35 -6.04 -28.91 24.04
CA PRO A 35 -4.76 -28.88 23.36
C PRO A 35 -4.93 -28.29 21.95
N PRO A 36 -4.06 -27.36 21.51
CA PRO A 36 -4.16 -26.81 20.17
C PRO A 36 -4.05 -27.95 19.15
N PRO A 37 -4.89 -27.96 18.10
CA PRO A 37 -4.77 -28.94 17.04
C PRO A 37 -3.38 -28.85 16.39
N ALA A 38 -2.83 -30.00 16.00
CA ALA A 38 -1.54 -30.05 15.34
C ALA A 38 -1.54 -29.12 14.11
N PRO A 39 -0.49 -28.30 13.92
CA PRO A 39 -0.40 -27.41 12.77
C PRO A 39 -0.49 -28.23 11.48
N ILE A 40 -1.47 -27.92 10.63
CA ILE A 40 -1.55 -28.48 9.28
C ILE A 40 -0.54 -27.69 8.43
N PRO A 41 0.50 -28.32 7.86
CA PRO A 41 1.45 -27.62 7.00
C PRO A 41 0.72 -27.15 5.72
N THR A 42 0.58 -25.84 5.55
CA THR A 42 -0.07 -25.21 4.39
C THR A 42 0.90 -24.93 3.24
N SER A 43 2.19 -25.23 3.42
CA SER A 43 3.23 -25.03 2.43
C SER A 43 4.11 -26.27 2.30
N TYR A 44 4.23 -26.79 1.09
CA TYR A 44 5.26 -27.76 0.72
C TYR A 44 6.45 -26.99 0.13
N ARG A 45 7.64 -27.16 0.71
CA ARG A 45 8.89 -26.71 0.11
C ARG A 45 9.57 -27.93 -0.47
N ASP A 46 9.88 -27.87 -1.77
CA ASP A 46 10.69 -28.88 -2.41
C ASP A 46 12.16 -28.63 -2.00
N ASP A 47 12.74 -29.56 -1.25
CA ASP A 47 14.13 -29.51 -0.79
C ASP A 47 15.08 -30.20 -1.77
N THR A 48 14.60 -30.59 -2.96
CA THR A 48 15.49 -31.12 -4.01
C THR A 48 16.52 -30.06 -4.40
N GLU A 49 17.79 -30.47 -4.40
CA GLU A 49 18.89 -29.60 -4.79
C GLU A 49 18.68 -29.16 -6.25
N HIS A 50 18.52 -27.85 -6.45
CA HIS A 50 18.33 -27.30 -7.79
C HIS A 50 19.55 -27.65 -8.65
N PRO A 51 19.35 -28.23 -9.85
CA PRO A 51 20.46 -28.49 -10.74
C PRO A 51 21.18 -27.17 -11.04
N ALA A 52 22.50 -27.14 -10.81
CA ALA A 52 23.30 -25.93 -10.86
C ALA A 52 23.20 -25.20 -12.20
N VAL A 53 23.05 -25.95 -13.30
CA VAL A 53 22.79 -25.50 -14.66
C VAL A 53 22.14 -26.67 -15.39
N GLY A 54 21.01 -26.48 -16.07
CA GLY A 54 20.50 -27.49 -17.00
C GLY A 54 21.30 -27.46 -18.30
N ASP A 55 21.47 -28.59 -18.98
CA ASP A 55 22.14 -28.65 -20.30
C ASP A 55 21.42 -27.88 -21.42
N ALA A 56 20.28 -27.26 -21.09
CA ALA A 56 19.61 -26.32 -21.96
C ALA A 56 20.48 -25.08 -22.15
N GLN A 57 20.97 -24.89 -23.37
CA GLN A 57 21.56 -23.64 -23.81
C GLN A 57 20.63 -22.47 -23.42
N PRO A 58 21.16 -21.35 -22.92
CA PRO A 58 20.37 -20.15 -22.68
C PRO A 58 19.68 -19.75 -23.99
N VAL A 59 18.38 -20.03 -24.09
CA VAL A 59 17.60 -19.60 -25.23
C VAL A 59 17.39 -18.11 -25.06
N TRP A 60 17.78 -17.35 -26.07
CA TRP A 60 17.54 -15.92 -26.07
C TRP A 60 16.02 -15.68 -26.02
N GLN A 61 15.57 -15.10 -24.92
CA GLN A 61 14.18 -14.74 -24.72
C GLN A 61 14.04 -13.29 -25.16
N ASP A 62 13.23 -13.05 -26.20
CA ASP A 62 12.83 -11.69 -26.54
C ASP A 62 12.16 -11.05 -25.32
N ASP A 63 12.87 -10.17 -24.62
CA ASP A 63 12.29 -9.39 -23.54
C ASP A 63 11.43 -8.28 -24.14
N HIS A 64 10.14 -8.57 -24.31
CA HIS A 64 9.13 -7.61 -24.76
C HIS A 64 8.60 -6.73 -23.63
N ARG A 65 9.18 -6.79 -22.42
CA ARG A 65 8.74 -5.95 -21.33
C ARG A 65 9.26 -4.54 -21.57
N ILE A 66 8.54 -3.82 -22.43
CA ILE A 66 8.60 -2.37 -22.51
C ILE A 66 8.12 -1.87 -21.15
N VAL A 67 9.05 -1.72 -20.20
CA VAL A 67 8.83 -0.80 -19.10
C VAL A 67 8.51 0.53 -19.77
N PRO A 68 7.32 1.08 -19.53
CA PRO A 68 6.92 2.27 -20.22
C PRO A 68 7.97 3.34 -19.93
N ALA A 69 8.40 4.10 -20.95
CA ALA A 69 9.57 4.99 -20.85
C ALA A 69 9.51 5.98 -19.66
N TRP A 70 8.31 6.25 -19.14
CA TRP A 70 8.12 7.03 -17.90
C TRP A 70 8.74 6.37 -16.66
N ALA A 71 8.75 5.03 -16.57
CA ALA A 71 9.30 4.28 -15.44
C ALA A 71 10.84 4.35 -15.38
N ALA A 72 11.50 4.28 -16.54
CA ALA A 72 12.94 4.53 -16.65
C ALA A 72 13.27 5.98 -16.24
N GLY A 73 12.45 6.94 -16.67
CA GLY A 73 12.60 8.35 -16.29
C GLY A 73 12.48 8.61 -14.78
N THR A 74 11.55 7.95 -14.09
CA THR A 74 11.38 8.10 -12.64
C THR A 74 12.56 7.56 -11.84
N ALA A 75 13.18 6.46 -12.29
CA ALA A 75 14.36 5.90 -11.63
C ALA A 75 15.53 6.88 -11.69
N VAL A 76 15.84 7.41 -12.87
CA VAL A 76 16.92 8.41 -13.06
C VAL A 76 16.65 9.69 -12.27
N ALA A 77 15.40 10.16 -12.26
CA ALA A 77 15.02 11.33 -11.47
C ALA A 77 15.22 11.12 -9.96
N SER A 78 14.84 9.95 -9.44
CA SER A 78 15.02 9.62 -8.01
C SER A 78 16.50 9.54 -7.59
N ILE A 79 17.36 8.98 -8.44
CA ILE A 79 18.82 8.93 -8.22
C ILE A 79 19.40 10.35 -8.23
N GLY A 80 19.00 11.18 -9.19
CA GLY A 80 19.45 12.58 -9.28
C GLY A 80 19.06 13.40 -8.04
N ILE A 81 17.84 13.22 -7.54
CA ILE A 81 17.37 13.91 -6.33
C ILE A 81 18.15 13.42 -5.09
N GLY A 82 18.35 12.11 -4.93
CA GLY A 82 19.08 11.54 -3.79
C GLY A 82 20.55 11.97 -3.75
N ALA A 83 21.24 11.92 -4.90
CA ALA A 83 22.63 12.37 -5.02
C ALA A 83 22.75 13.89 -4.79
N GLY A 84 21.82 14.67 -5.34
CA GLY A 84 21.76 16.12 -5.15
C GLY A 84 21.55 16.51 -3.68
N ALA A 85 20.57 15.90 -3.00
CA ALA A 85 20.27 16.18 -1.60
C ALA A 85 21.46 15.85 -0.68
N THR A 86 22.14 14.73 -0.94
CA THR A 86 23.34 14.32 -0.16
C THR A 86 24.49 15.31 -0.36
N GLY A 87 24.75 15.74 -1.61
CA GLY A 87 25.77 16.74 -1.90
C GLY A 87 25.49 18.09 -1.24
N VAL A 88 24.24 18.54 -1.28
CA VAL A 88 23.82 19.78 -0.61
C VAL A 88 23.97 19.68 0.91
N GLY A 89 23.51 18.58 1.52
CA GLY A 89 23.63 18.35 2.96
C GLY A 89 25.10 18.34 3.43
N CYS A 90 25.98 17.66 2.69
CA CYS A 90 27.41 17.65 2.98
C CYS A 90 28.04 19.04 2.84
N GLY A 91 27.71 19.78 1.78
CA GLY A 91 28.18 21.16 1.59
C GLY A 91 27.74 22.10 2.71
N VAL A 92 26.48 22.03 3.11
CA VAL A 92 25.94 22.83 4.23
C VAL A 92 26.67 22.50 5.53
N TRP A 93 26.89 21.22 5.83
CA TRP A 93 27.62 20.81 7.04
C TRP A 93 29.05 21.34 7.08
N LEU A 94 29.77 21.29 5.95
CA LEU A 94 31.13 21.83 5.83
C LEU A 94 31.15 23.36 5.98
N VAL A 95 30.17 24.07 5.43
CA VAL A 95 30.02 25.52 5.57
C VAL A 95 29.74 25.91 7.02
N LEU A 96 28.83 25.20 7.71
CA LEU A 96 28.56 25.45 9.13
C LEU A 96 29.79 25.17 10.01
N LYS A 97 30.53 24.09 9.73
CA LYS A 97 31.81 23.83 10.39
C LYS A 97 32.85 24.92 10.12
N GLY A 98 32.91 25.41 8.88
CA GLY A 98 33.79 26.53 8.50
C GLY A 98 33.44 27.81 9.25
N PHE A 99 32.15 28.16 9.34
CA PHE A 99 31.69 29.33 10.09
C PHE A 99 31.93 29.22 11.59
N ALA A 100 31.85 28.03 12.17
CA ALA A 100 32.20 27.80 13.58
C ALA A 100 33.70 28.09 13.88
N SER A 101 34.55 28.14 12.85
CA SER A 101 35.99 28.42 12.96
C SER A 101 36.39 29.85 12.58
N MET A 102 35.44 30.69 12.16
CA MET A 102 35.70 32.01 11.57
C MET A 102 35.21 33.14 12.49
N SER A 103 35.92 34.28 12.49
CA SER A 103 35.48 35.46 13.26
C SER A 103 34.12 35.98 12.76
N VAL A 104 33.33 36.57 13.67
CA VAL A 104 31.94 37.04 13.42
C VAL A 104 31.82 37.89 12.14
N THR A 105 32.82 38.71 11.85
CA THR A 105 32.86 39.56 10.65
C THR A 105 32.91 38.76 9.33
N GLY A 106 33.63 37.63 9.31
CA GLY A 106 33.70 36.75 8.13
C GLY A 106 32.38 36.03 7.87
N VAL A 107 31.67 35.63 8.93
CA VAL A 107 30.35 34.98 8.85
C VAL A 107 29.31 35.91 8.24
N VAL A 108 29.28 37.18 8.67
CA VAL A 108 28.32 38.17 8.13
C VAL A 108 28.58 38.44 6.65
N CYS A 109 29.84 38.64 6.26
CA CYS A 109 30.19 38.98 4.87
C CYS A 109 29.83 37.84 3.90
N MET A 110 30.09 36.59 4.28
CA MET A 110 29.69 35.43 3.48
C MET A 110 28.18 35.17 3.51
N GLY A 111 27.52 35.40 4.64
CA GLY A 111 26.05 35.30 4.75
C GLY A 111 25.31 36.23 3.78
N VAL A 112 25.83 37.45 3.56
CA VAL A 112 25.28 38.39 2.57
C VAL A 112 25.47 37.88 1.13
N LEU A 113 26.60 37.26 0.82
CA LEU A 113 26.85 36.67 -0.50
C LEU A 113 25.93 35.46 -0.75
N PHE A 114 25.79 34.56 0.23
CA PHE A 114 24.92 33.38 0.11
C PHE A 114 23.43 33.77 0.04
N SER A 115 22.99 34.78 0.79
CA SER A 115 21.59 35.23 0.72
C SER A 115 21.28 35.86 -0.64
N GLY A 116 22.21 36.61 -1.22
CA GLY A 116 22.09 37.13 -2.59
C GLY A 116 21.92 36.03 -3.63
N ILE A 117 22.75 34.97 -3.56
CA ILE A 117 22.65 33.82 -4.47
C ILE A 117 21.34 33.06 -4.25
N ALA A 118 20.94 32.85 -3.00
CA ALA A 118 19.69 32.17 -2.67
C ALA A 118 18.47 32.93 -3.21
N PHE A 119 18.45 34.26 -3.08
CA PHE A 119 17.40 35.11 -3.64
C PHE A 119 17.37 35.07 -5.18
N ALA A 120 18.53 35.05 -5.84
CA ALA A 120 18.62 34.91 -7.29
C ALA A 120 18.10 33.54 -7.76
N ALA A 121 18.45 32.46 -7.06
CA ALA A 121 17.93 31.13 -7.38
C ALA A 121 16.42 31.05 -7.14
N LEU A 122 15.91 31.65 -6.05
CA LEU A 122 14.48 31.70 -5.76
C LEU A 122 13.70 32.49 -6.81
N SER A 123 14.23 33.61 -7.29
CA SER A 123 13.55 34.44 -8.28
C SER A 123 13.46 33.74 -9.65
N ILE A 124 14.52 33.03 -10.05
CA ILE A 124 14.52 32.18 -11.25
C ILE A 124 13.51 31.03 -11.10
N GLY A 125 13.52 30.36 -9.95
CA GLY A 125 12.58 29.27 -9.66
C GLY A 125 11.12 29.73 -9.65
N ALA A 126 10.83 30.90 -9.09
CA ALA A 126 9.51 31.51 -9.09
C ALA A 126 9.05 31.89 -10.50
N ALA A 127 9.95 32.43 -11.33
CA ALA A 127 9.66 32.72 -12.73
C ALA A 127 9.33 31.45 -13.53
N PHE A 128 10.10 30.37 -13.32
CA PHE A 128 9.87 29.09 -14.00
C PHE A 128 8.57 28.40 -13.54
N SER A 129 8.23 28.48 -12.25
CA SER A 129 6.96 27.92 -11.74
C SER A 129 5.76 28.66 -12.32
N ARG A 130 5.85 29.99 -12.45
CA ARG A 130 4.84 30.83 -13.09
C ARG A 130 4.68 30.47 -14.57
N ALA A 131 5.78 30.25 -15.28
CA ALA A 131 5.77 29.82 -16.69
C ALA A 131 5.16 28.43 -16.87
N ARG A 132 5.35 27.49 -15.93
CA ARG A 132 4.73 26.16 -16.02
C ARG A 132 3.22 26.18 -15.73
N SER A 133 2.77 27.14 -14.91
CA SER A 133 1.35 27.29 -14.58
C SER A 133 0.48 27.81 -15.74
N SER A 134 1.08 28.35 -16.80
CA SER A 134 0.36 28.81 -18.00
C SER A 134 0.09 27.71 -19.03
N ILE A 135 0.53 26.47 -18.79
CA ILE A 135 0.12 25.32 -19.60
C ILE A 135 -1.34 25.03 -19.27
N SER A 136 -2.24 25.61 -20.04
CA SER A 136 -3.66 25.31 -19.97
C SER A 136 -3.85 23.83 -20.32
N ARG A 137 -4.22 23.02 -19.32
CA ARG A 137 -4.80 21.71 -19.62
C ARG A 137 -6.13 21.97 -20.31
N ALA A 138 -6.16 21.82 -21.63
CA ALA A 138 -7.41 21.82 -22.38
C ALA A 138 -8.23 20.60 -21.95
N VAL A 139 -9.03 20.77 -20.90
CA VAL A 139 -10.02 19.77 -20.49
C VAL A 139 -11.17 19.90 -21.49
N TYR A 140 -11.26 18.93 -22.40
CA TYR A 140 -12.37 18.85 -23.35
C TYR A 140 -13.65 18.49 -22.60
N THR A 141 -14.54 19.47 -22.44
CA THR A 141 -15.85 19.35 -21.77
C THR A 141 -17.01 19.25 -22.76
N GLY A 142 -16.75 18.77 -23.98
CA GLY A 142 -17.81 18.50 -24.95
C GLY A 142 -18.58 17.22 -24.58
N PRO A 143 -19.90 17.15 -24.83
CA PRO A 143 -20.64 15.89 -24.71
C PRO A 143 -20.04 14.86 -25.68
N VAL A 144 -19.34 13.87 -25.12
CA VAL A 144 -18.76 12.77 -25.89
C VAL A 144 -19.88 11.82 -26.29
N THR A 145 -20.53 12.08 -27.42
CA THR A 145 -21.50 11.15 -28.00
C THR A 145 -20.74 9.95 -28.57
N LYS A 146 -20.63 8.88 -27.76
CA LYS A 146 -20.11 7.59 -28.24
C LYS A 146 -21.19 6.89 -29.07
N ASN A 147 -21.03 6.91 -30.39
CA ASN A 147 -21.86 6.13 -31.31
C ASN A 147 -21.51 4.64 -31.18
N THR A 148 -22.05 3.98 -30.16
CA THR A 148 -21.92 2.53 -29.98
C THR A 148 -23.05 1.84 -30.73
N HIS A 149 -22.73 1.22 -31.87
CA HIS A 149 -23.70 0.47 -32.66
C HIS A 149 -23.86 -0.93 -32.04
N VAL A 150 -24.85 -1.09 -31.17
CA VAL A 150 -25.17 -2.37 -30.52
C VAL A 150 -26.10 -3.15 -31.44
N THR A 151 -25.59 -4.20 -32.10
CA THR A 151 -26.42 -5.12 -32.90
C THR A 151 -26.76 -6.35 -32.06
N THR A 152 -28.02 -6.45 -31.64
CA THR A 152 -28.54 -7.57 -30.85
C THR A 152 -29.25 -8.55 -31.79
N HIS A 153 -28.73 -9.79 -31.88
CA HIS A 153 -29.40 -10.86 -32.59
C HIS A 153 -30.20 -11.73 -31.62
N THR A 154 -31.53 -11.75 -31.80
CA THR A 154 -32.46 -12.58 -31.03
C THR A 154 -33.01 -13.67 -31.96
N ARG A 155 -32.74 -14.94 -31.66
CA ARG A 155 -33.31 -16.08 -32.41
C ARG A 155 -34.01 -17.06 -31.45
N GLY A 156 -35.28 -17.35 -31.74
CA GLY A 156 -36.05 -18.48 -31.20
C GLY A 156 -36.78 -18.25 -29.87
N ALA A 157 -37.83 -19.04 -29.62
CA ALA A 157 -38.79 -18.89 -28.51
C ALA A 157 -38.22 -19.13 -27.09
N PHE A 158 -36.96 -19.56 -26.97
CA PHE A 158 -36.17 -19.59 -25.73
C PHE A 158 -34.83 -18.90 -25.98
N ALA A 159 -34.89 -17.61 -26.35
CA ALA A 159 -33.78 -16.86 -26.92
C ALA A 159 -32.61 -16.71 -25.95
N ARG A 160 -31.46 -17.26 -26.34
CA ARG A 160 -30.15 -16.87 -25.81
C ARG A 160 -29.67 -15.65 -26.59
N SER A 161 -29.63 -14.50 -25.93
CA SER A 161 -29.21 -13.22 -26.52
C SER A 161 -27.68 -13.10 -26.52
N HIS A 162 -27.09 -12.80 -27.68
CA HIS A 162 -25.68 -12.47 -27.80
C HIS A 162 -25.53 -11.01 -28.23
N THR A 163 -24.83 -10.23 -27.42
CA THR A 163 -24.58 -8.80 -27.66
C THR A 163 -23.13 -8.64 -28.09
N HIS A 164 -22.91 -8.20 -29.33
CA HIS A 164 -21.58 -7.86 -29.82
C HIS A 164 -21.40 -6.35 -29.81
N LEU A 165 -20.31 -5.90 -29.18
CA LEU A 165 -19.86 -4.52 -29.18
C LEU A 165 -18.72 -4.42 -30.19
N HIS A 166 -18.94 -3.74 -31.31
CA HIS A 166 -17.86 -3.33 -32.20
C HIS A 166 -17.37 -1.95 -31.76
N ASN A 167 -16.07 -1.86 -31.48
CA ASN A 167 -15.36 -0.64 -31.12
C ASN A 167 -14.61 -0.11 -32.35
#